data_AF-A0A1X1ERN1-F1
#
_entry.id   AF-A0A1X1ERN1-F1
#
_cell.length_a   1.000
_cell.length_b   1.000
_cell.length_c   1.000
_cell.angle_alpha   90.00
_cell.angle_beta   90.00
_cell.angle_gamma   90.00
#
_symmetry.space_group_name_H-M   'P 1'
#
loop_
_entity.id
_entity.type
_entity.pdbx_description
1 polymer ?
#
loop_
_entity_poly.entity_id
_entity_poly.type
_entity_poly.pdbx_seq_one_letter_code
_entity_poly.pdbx_strand_id
1 'polypeptide(L)'
;MAARRVPMGFKIAIGVTLFIISFLLVRPSSPATTSEYAFWNKAANLFGENDVEGFVGIVLLIICTLTTIIGYPIAIRLIECRLNRKKE
;
A
#
# COMPACT_ATOMS: atom_id res chain seq x y z
N MET A 1 -32.48 -1.84 11.76
CA MET A 1 -32.03 -3.01 10.99
C MET A 1 -30.56 -3.25 11.28
N ALA A 2 -30.13 -4.47 11.61
CA ALA A 2 -28.72 -4.75 11.93
C ALA A 2 -27.83 -4.50 10.71
N ALA A 3 -26.98 -3.46 10.77
CA ALA A 3 -26.01 -3.18 9.73
C ALA A 3 -24.98 -4.33 9.67
N ARG A 4 -24.83 -4.94 8.49
CA ARG A 4 -23.91 -6.07 8.31
C ARG A 4 -22.49 -5.51 8.25
N ARG A 5 -21.73 -5.73 9.32
CA ARG A 5 -20.31 -5.33 9.42
C ARG A 5 -19.42 -6.33 8.70
N VAL A 6 -18.31 -5.85 8.14
CA VAL A 6 -17.27 -6.74 7.59
C VAL A 6 -16.65 -7.55 8.74
N PRO A 7 -16.57 -8.90 8.65
CA PRO A 7 -15.93 -9.73 9.66
C PRO A 7 -14.46 -9.35 9.87
N MET A 8 -13.93 -9.57 11.08
CA MET A 8 -12.54 -9.21 11.42
C MET A 8 -11.51 -9.89 10.51
N GLY A 9 -11.73 -11.16 10.13
CA GLY A 9 -10.83 -11.86 9.20
C GLY A 9 -10.74 -11.20 7.81
N PHE A 10 -11.88 -10.75 7.26
CA PHE A 10 -11.90 -10.04 5.98
C PHE A 10 -11.22 -8.67 6.08
N LYS A 11 -11.38 -7.97 7.20
CA LYS A 11 -10.68 -6.70 7.46
C LYS A 11 -9.17 -6.88 7.41
N ILE A 12 -8.64 -7.88 8.11
CA ILE A 12 -7.21 -8.18 8.10
C ILE A 12 -6.75 -8.55 6.68
N ALA A 13 -7.47 -9.42 5.99
CA ALA A 13 -7.15 -9.82 4.62
C ALA A 13 -7.08 -8.63 3.65
N ILE A 14 -8.00 -7.67 3.76
CA ILE A 14 -8.00 -6.44 2.94
C ILE A 14 -6.78 -5.58 3.25
N GLY A 15 -6.45 -5.38 4.53
CA GLY A 15 -5.27 -4.61 4.92
C GLY A 15 -3.97 -5.22 4.38
N VAL A 16 -3.79 -6.53 4.56
CA VAL A 16 -2.63 -7.26 4.06
C VAL A 16 -2.56 -7.21 2.53
N THR A 17 -3.69 -7.39 1.85
CA THR A 17 -3.75 -7.34 0.39
C THR A 17 -3.38 -5.95 -0.14
N LEU A 18 -3.90 -4.88 0.46
CA LEU A 18 -3.57 -3.50 0.09
C LEU A 18 -2.08 -3.21 0.28
N PHE A 19 -1.51 -3.69 1.38
CA PHE A 19 -0.07 -3.56 1.64
C PHE A 19 0.76 -4.27 0.58
N ILE A 20 0.46 -5.56 0.31
CA ILE A 20 1.19 -6.37 -0.67
C ILE A 20 1.09 -5.77 -2.07
N ILE A 21 -0.11 -5.36 -2.51
CA ILE A 21 -0.29 -4.77 -3.85
C ILE A 21 0.48 -3.46 -3.95
N SER A 22 0.40 -2.59 -2.94
CA SER A 22 1.15 -1.32 -2.93
C SER A 22 2.65 -1.57 -3.00
N PHE A 23 3.14 -2.56 -2.25
CA PHE A 23 4.55 -2.94 -2.24
C PHE A 23 4.99 -3.44 -3.61
N LEU A 24 4.22 -4.34 -4.23
CA LEU A 24 4.55 -4.89 -5.53
C LEU A 24 4.54 -3.85 -6.66
N LEU A 25 3.72 -2.80 -6.56
CA LEU A 25 3.64 -1.74 -7.56
C LEU A 25 4.79 -0.73 -7.46
N VAL A 26 5.25 -0.44 -6.25
CA VAL A 26 6.26 0.61 -6.00
C VAL A 26 7.67 0.03 -5.94
N ARG A 27 7.82 -1.25 -5.58
CA ARG A 27 9.12 -1.89 -5.46
C ARG A 27 9.84 -1.88 -6.81
N PRO A 28 11.10 -1.41 -6.86
CA PRO A 28 11.88 -1.48 -8.10
C PRO A 28 12.07 -2.94 -8.53
N SER A 29 12.16 -3.14 -9.84
CA SER A 29 12.46 -4.45 -10.41
C SER A 29 13.82 -4.99 -9.92
N SER A 30 14.02 -6.31 -9.96
CA SER A 30 15.31 -6.94 -9.65
C SER A 30 15.73 -7.83 -10.82
N PRO A 31 16.80 -7.48 -11.56
CA PRO A 31 17.66 -6.29 -11.40
C PRO A 31 16.93 -5.00 -11.77
N ALA A 32 17.24 -3.90 -11.06
CA ALA A 32 16.59 -2.60 -11.30
C ALA A 32 17.02 -2.04 -12.66
N THR A 33 16.05 -1.50 -13.41
CA THR A 33 16.36 -0.81 -14.67
C THR A 33 17.14 0.49 -14.40
N THR A 34 17.93 0.95 -15.37
CA THR A 34 18.71 2.20 -15.23
C THR A 34 17.83 3.41 -14.89
N SER A 35 16.61 3.46 -15.43
CA SER A 35 15.62 4.50 -15.12
C SER A 35 15.10 4.45 -13.69
N GLU A 36 14.80 3.25 -13.17
CA GLU A 36 14.35 3.08 -11.79
C GLU A 36 15.45 3.44 -10.81
N TYR A 37 16.68 2.99 -11.08
CA TYR A 37 17.84 3.34 -10.27
C TYR A 37 18.07 4.85 -10.26
N ALA A 38 17.99 5.53 -11.41
CA ALA A 38 18.16 6.98 -11.48
C ALA A 38 17.07 7.74 -10.69
N PHE A 39 15.82 7.27 -10.71
CA PHE A 39 14.73 7.84 -9.91
C PHE A 39 15.02 7.69 -8.41
N TRP A 40 15.32 6.49 -7.96
CA TRP A 40 15.58 6.21 -6.55
C TRP A 40 16.87 6.87 -6.04
N ASN A 41 17.92 6.94 -6.88
CA ASN A 41 19.16 7.64 -6.55
C ASN A 41 18.93 9.16 -6.43
N LYS A 42 18.13 9.76 -7.32
CA LYS A 42 17.75 11.18 -7.16
C LYS A 42 16.93 11.42 -5.90
N ALA A 43 16.01 10.51 -5.59
CA ALA A 43 15.22 10.59 -4.36
C ALA A 43 16.12 10.49 -3.13
N ALA A 44 16.99 9.49 -3.04
CA ALA A 44 17.95 9.32 -1.94
C ALA A 44 18.85 10.54 -1.76
N ASN A 45 19.40 11.06 -2.86
CA ASN A 45 20.26 12.25 -2.84
C ASN A 45 19.51 13.51 -2.36
N LEU A 46 18.20 13.61 -2.61
CA LEU A 46 17.36 14.71 -2.11
C LEU A 46 17.22 14.69 -0.58
N PHE A 47 17.34 13.52 0.03
CA PHE A 47 17.40 13.34 1.49
C PHE A 47 18.84 13.28 2.02
N GLY A 48 19.85 13.47 1.15
CA GLY A 48 21.27 13.40 1.52
C GLY A 48 21.77 11.98 1.81
N GLU A 49 21.03 10.95 1.41
CA GLU A 49 21.39 9.55 1.63
C GLU A 49 22.25 9.01 0.50
N ASN A 50 23.36 8.35 0.88
CA ASN A 50 24.26 7.67 -0.05
C ASN A 50 23.92 6.18 -0.21
N ASP A 51 23.22 5.59 0.77
CA ASP A 51 22.74 4.21 0.69
C ASP A 51 21.37 4.15 0.00
N VAL A 52 21.39 4.04 -1.32
CA VAL A 52 20.17 3.99 -2.14
C VAL A 52 19.34 2.75 -1.84
N GLU A 53 19.96 1.59 -1.59
CA GLU A 53 19.23 0.34 -1.34
C GLU A 53 18.50 0.39 0.02
N GLY A 54 19.19 0.85 1.06
CA GLY A 54 18.59 1.07 2.37
C GLY A 54 17.46 2.11 2.34
N PHE A 55 17.70 3.23 1.65
CA PHE A 55 16.69 4.29 1.47
C PHE A 55 15.43 3.77 0.78
N VAL A 56 15.58 3.03 -0.33
CA VAL A 56 14.47 2.42 -1.08
C VAL A 56 13.63 1.53 -0.16
N GLY A 57 14.28 0.68 0.65
CA GLY A 57 13.60 -0.21 1.59
C GLY A 57 12.73 0.54 2.60
N ILE A 58 13.29 1.58 3.24
CA ILE A 58 12.57 2.39 4.23
C ILE A 58 11.41 3.15 3.59
N VAL A 59 11.66 3.79 2.44
CA VAL A 59 10.62 4.56 1.73
C VAL A 59 9.48 3.66 1.27
N LEU A 60 9.77 2.45 0.79
CA LEU A 60 8.75 1.46 0.44
C LEU A 60 7.86 1.12 1.63
N LEU A 61 8.45 0.89 2.81
CA LEU A 61 7.68 0.60 4.02
C LEU A 61 6.78 1.78 4.40
N ILE A 62 7.28 3.00 4.32
CA ILE A 62 6.52 4.22 4.62
C ILE A 62 5.35 4.38 3.64
N ILE A 63 5.60 4.30 2.33
CA ILE A 63 4.57 4.45 1.29
C ILE A 63 3.51 3.35 1.44
N CYS A 64 3.91 2.09 1.63
CA CYS A 64 2.95 1.00 1.77
C CYS A 64 2.10 1.14 3.03
N THR A 65 2.70 1.60 4.14
CA THR A 65 1.97 1.84 5.38
C THR A 65 0.96 2.97 5.22
N LEU A 66 1.36 4.10 4.62
CA LEU A 66 0.47 5.23 4.36
C LEU A 66 -0.68 4.85 3.42
N THR A 67 -0.38 4.17 2.32
CA THR A 67 -1.41 3.69 1.38
C THR A 67 -2.36 2.70 2.06
N THR A 68 -1.87 1.85 2.96
CA THR A 68 -2.72 0.92 3.71
C THR A 68 -3.60 1.67 4.70
N ILE A 69 -3.06 2.63 5.46
CA ILE A 69 -3.83 3.44 6.43
C ILE A 69 -4.96 4.22 5.74
N ILE A 70 -4.70 4.77 4.56
CA ILE A 70 -5.68 5.55 3.79
C ILE A 70 -6.64 4.64 3.01
N GLY A 71 -6.13 3.60 2.36
CA GLY A 71 -6.89 2.69 1.51
C GLY A 71 -7.80 1.76 2.31
N TYR A 72 -7.39 1.33 3.49
CA TYR A 72 -8.15 0.43 4.36
C TYR A 72 -9.55 0.97 4.72
N PRO A 73 -9.72 2.18 5.29
CA PRO A 73 -11.05 2.69 5.63
C PRO A 73 -11.94 2.89 4.39
N ILE A 74 -11.35 3.27 3.25
CA ILE A 74 -12.08 3.42 1.98
C ILE A 74 -12.60 2.06 1.52
N ALA A 75 -11.74 1.03 1.48
CA ALA A 75 -12.11 -0.32 1.07
C ALA A 75 -13.20 -0.91 1.97
N ILE A 76 -13.08 -0.77 3.30
CA ILE A 76 -14.09 -1.23 4.24
C ILE A 76 -15.43 -0.52 4.02
N ARG A 77 -15.43 0.81 3.87
CA ARG A 77 -16.67 1.57 3.61
C ARG A 77 -17.33 1.15 2.31
N LEU A 78 -16.56 0.94 1.25
CA LEU A 78 -17.08 0.47 -0.03
C LEU A 78 -17.74 -0.91 0.10
N ILE A 79 -17.11 -1.84 0.81
CA ILE A 79 -17.65 -3.20 1.02
C ILE A 79 -18.90 -3.15 1.89
N GLU A 80 -18.91 -2.39 2.98
CA GLU A 80 -20.09 -2.22 3.84
C GLU A 80 -21.27 -1.60 3.05
N CYS A 81 -21.02 -0.56 2.24
CA CYS A 81 -22.04 0.03 1.37
C CYS A 81 -22.58 -0.96 0.33
N ARG A 82 -21.71 -1.75 -0.30
CA ARG A 82 -22.11 -2.75 -1.31
C ARG A 82 -22.92 -3.89 -0.69
N LEU A 83 -22.57 -4.31 0.53
CA LEU A 83 -23.26 -5.36 1.26
C LEU A 83 -24.67 -4.92 1.67
N ASN A 84 -24.84 -3.66 2.05
CA ASN A 84 -26.15 -3.12 2.44
C ASN A 84 -27.07 -2.91 1.22
N ARG A 85 -26.54 -2.47 0.07
CA ARG A 85 -27.30 -2.33 -1.19
C ARG A 85 -27.79 -3.64 -1.81
N LYS A 86 -27.18 -4.78 -1.47
CA LYS A 86 -27.58 -6.10 -2.00
C LYS A 86 -28.79 -6.72 -1.28
N LYS A 87 -29.30 -6.07 -0.22
CA LYS A 87 -30.41 -6.56 0.60
C LYS A 87 -31.75 -5.87 0.30
N GLU A 88 -31.71 -4.74 -0.42
CA GLU A 88 -32.87 -4.11 -1.07
C GLU A 88 -33.08 -4.71 -2.45
#